data_AF-A0A9D8LQE2-F1
#
_entry.id   AF-A0A9D8LQE2-F1
#
_cell.length_a   1.000
_cell.length_b   1.000
_cell.length_c   1.000
_cell.angle_alpha   90.00
_cell.angle_beta   90.00
_cell.angle_gamma   90.00
#
_symmetry.space_group_name_H-M   'P 1'
#
loop_
_entity.id
_entity.type
_entity.pdbx_description
1 polymer ?
#
loop_
_entity_poly.entity_id
_entity_poly.type
_entity_poly.pdbx_seq_one_letter_code
_entity_poly.pdbx_strand_id
1 'polypeptide(L)'
;MGSAGRTVCVRLCDGFHAPLGHARSQADFRAQEALCEAQNPGVPVKLFRLQAGAATVDRAIAGDGTRYAALPNAYAYEKKADPICRPAIAGAGERRVSLLRGITLRPGDSIVLDGKVATFTGASAFPYEAGDFEDFRQAGRLGSATKRMIDETVGISQAEARQKLLRQSLQVREAPRELASVAELRGMLDSDTRMAVPLRETILR
;
A
#
# COMPACT_ATOMS: atom_id res chain seq x y z
N MET A 1 2.10 32.01 -18.65
CA MET A 1 2.16 30.75 -17.87
C MET A 1 1.87 31.08 -16.42
N GLY A 2 0.63 30.91 -15.97
CA GLY A 2 0.30 31.06 -14.54
C GLY A 2 0.89 29.90 -13.76
N SER A 3 1.69 30.19 -12.74
CA SER A 3 2.23 29.16 -11.84
C SER A 3 1.06 28.37 -11.24
N ALA A 4 1.09 27.05 -11.41
CA ALA A 4 0.04 26.19 -10.90
C ALA A 4 -0.12 26.41 -9.39
N GLY A 5 -1.32 26.80 -8.95
CA GLY A 5 -1.61 27.00 -7.55
C GLY A 5 -1.52 25.68 -6.78
N ARG A 6 -1.01 25.74 -5.55
CA ARG A 6 -1.08 24.59 -4.64
C ARG A 6 -2.52 24.42 -4.20
N THR A 7 -2.96 23.20 -3.96
CA THR A 7 -4.29 22.92 -3.41
C THR A 7 -4.20 22.39 -2.00
N VAL A 8 -5.19 22.74 -1.20
CA VAL A 8 -5.33 22.33 0.18
C VAL A 8 -6.76 21.83 0.39
N CYS A 9 -6.89 20.64 0.96
CA CYS A 9 -8.14 20.06 1.41
C CYS A 9 -8.45 20.61 2.80
N VAL A 10 -9.61 21.26 2.97
CA VAL A 10 -10.00 21.89 4.23
C VAL A 10 -11.24 21.18 4.79
N ARG A 11 -11.19 20.80 6.06
CA ARG A 11 -12.36 20.31 6.80
C ARG A 11 -13.22 21.49 7.22
N LEU A 12 -14.48 21.48 6.79
CA LEU A 12 -15.42 22.57 7.02
C LEU A 12 -16.02 22.57 8.43
N CYS A 13 -15.67 21.63 9.29
CA CYS A 13 -16.18 21.57 10.67
C CYS A 13 -15.18 22.12 11.71
N ASP A 14 -13.87 22.08 11.46
CA ASP A 14 -12.83 22.65 12.34
C ASP A 14 -11.76 23.49 11.63
N GLY A 15 -11.87 23.68 10.31
CA GLY A 15 -10.91 24.46 9.53
C GLY A 15 -9.54 23.80 9.37
N PHE A 16 -9.35 22.54 9.75
CA PHE A 16 -8.08 21.84 9.51
C PHE A 16 -7.80 21.77 8.01
N HIS A 17 -6.55 22.00 7.62
CA HIS A 17 -6.14 21.99 6.21
C HIS A 17 -4.96 21.06 5.96
N ALA A 18 -5.05 20.26 4.89
CA ALA A 18 -3.99 19.36 4.45
C ALA A 18 -3.60 19.66 2.99
N PRO A 19 -2.30 19.78 2.66
CA PRO A 19 -1.87 20.00 1.29
C PRO A 19 -2.11 18.74 0.43
N LEU A 20 -2.64 18.92 -0.78
CA LEU A 20 -2.80 17.83 -1.75
C LEU A 20 -1.76 17.88 -2.88
N GLY A 21 -1.38 19.08 -3.34
CA GLY A 21 -0.37 19.18 -4.40
C GLY A 21 -0.54 20.43 -5.23
N HIS A 22 -0.26 20.33 -6.53
CA HIS A 22 -0.50 21.40 -7.50
C HIS A 22 -1.63 20.98 -8.42
N ALA A 23 -2.56 21.90 -8.71
CA ALA A 23 -3.54 21.71 -9.77
C ALA A 23 -3.11 22.57 -10.97
N ARG A 24 -2.64 21.93 -12.04
CA ARG A 24 -2.18 22.59 -13.27
C ARG A 24 -3.31 22.76 -14.28
N SER A 25 -4.34 21.92 -14.17
CA SER A 25 -5.53 21.94 -15.01
C SER A 25 -6.82 21.96 -14.18
N GLN A 26 -7.96 22.20 -14.83
CA GLN A 26 -9.27 22.05 -14.20
C GLN A 26 -9.58 20.58 -13.87
N ALA A 27 -9.11 19.64 -14.70
CA ALA A 27 -9.23 18.21 -14.44
C ALA A 27 -8.46 17.82 -13.17
N ASP A 28 -7.26 18.37 -12.97
CA ASP A 28 -6.48 18.13 -11.75
C ASP A 28 -7.23 18.60 -10.51
N PHE A 29 -7.89 19.77 -10.61
CA PHE A 29 -8.66 20.32 -9.50
C PHE A 29 -9.84 19.42 -9.14
N ARG A 30 -10.59 18.92 -10.13
CA ARG A 30 -11.70 17.98 -9.90
C ARG A 30 -11.23 16.65 -9.29
N ALA A 31 -10.12 16.12 -9.78
CA ALA A 31 -9.53 14.91 -9.23
C ALA A 31 -9.05 15.10 -7.78
N GLN A 32 -8.46 16.25 -7.46
CA GLN A 32 -8.06 16.59 -6.09
C GLN A 32 -9.26 16.86 -5.17
N GLU A 33 -10.37 17.36 -5.71
CA GLU A 33 -11.62 17.54 -4.97
C GLU A 33 -12.18 16.17 -4.56
N ALA A 34 -12.28 15.24 -5.52
CA ALA A 34 -12.69 13.86 -5.23
C ALA A 34 -11.74 13.15 -4.25
N LEU A 35 -10.42 13.41 -4.34
CA LEU A 35 -9.43 12.89 -3.40
C LEU A 35 -9.65 13.44 -1.97
N CYS A 36 -9.89 14.75 -1.86
CA CYS A 36 -10.18 15.42 -0.58
C CYS A 36 -11.39 14.78 0.11
N GLU A 37 -12.47 14.55 -0.63
CA GLU A 37 -13.68 13.87 -0.13
C GLU A 37 -13.40 12.43 0.28
N ALA A 38 -12.72 11.65 -0.56
CA ALA A 38 -12.40 10.25 -0.29
C ALA A 38 -11.51 10.07 0.95
N GLN A 39 -10.60 11.01 1.22
CA GLN A 39 -9.73 10.99 2.40
C GLN A 39 -10.45 11.35 3.70
N ASN A 40 -11.64 11.95 3.61
CA ASN A 40 -12.39 12.45 4.76
C ASN A 40 -13.82 11.88 4.81
N PRO A 41 -13.98 10.54 4.90
CA PRO A 41 -15.30 9.92 4.93
C PRO A 41 -16.12 10.44 6.12
N GLY A 42 -17.34 10.91 5.84
CA GLY A 42 -18.27 11.42 6.86
C GLY A 42 -17.93 12.81 7.41
N VAL A 43 -16.89 13.48 6.92
CA VAL A 43 -16.52 14.83 7.35
C VAL A 43 -16.70 15.80 6.18
N PRO A 44 -17.44 16.91 6.33
CA PRO A 44 -17.59 17.87 5.26
C PRO A 44 -16.25 18.54 4.96
N VAL A 45 -15.84 18.49 3.71
CA VAL A 45 -14.57 19.06 3.23
C VAL A 45 -14.77 19.93 2.01
N LYS A 46 -13.77 20.74 1.70
CA LYS A 46 -13.73 21.56 0.50
C LYS A 46 -12.30 21.78 0.04
N LEU A 47 -12.11 21.78 -1.28
CA LEU A 47 -10.81 22.07 -1.87
C LEU A 47 -10.63 23.58 -2.04
N PHE A 48 -9.48 24.09 -1.58
CA PHE A 48 -9.07 25.47 -1.81
C PHE A 48 -7.78 25.51 -2.62
N ARG A 49 -7.60 26.59 -3.39
CA ARG A 49 -6.39 26.86 -4.16
C ARG A 49 -5.61 28.00 -3.52
N LEU A 50 -4.34 27.73 -3.20
CA LEU A 50 -3.31 28.69 -2.86
C LEU A 50 -2.64 29.20 -4.13
N GLN A 51 -2.57 30.51 -4.30
CA GLN A 51 -1.75 31.11 -5.36
C GLN A 51 -0.27 30.84 -5.09
N ALA A 52 0.53 30.75 -6.16
CA ALA A 52 1.97 30.57 -6.01
C ALA A 52 2.59 31.71 -5.20
N GLY A 53 3.52 31.38 -4.29
CA GLY A 53 4.16 32.34 -3.39
C GLY A 53 3.32 32.73 -2.17
N ALA A 54 2.08 32.25 -2.03
CA ALA A 54 1.35 32.40 -0.78
C ALA A 54 2.03 31.58 0.33
N ALA A 55 2.39 32.26 1.42
CA ALA A 55 3.04 31.64 2.58
C ALA A 55 2.04 30.94 3.52
N THR A 56 0.81 31.45 3.61
CA THR A 56 -0.22 30.97 4.55
C THR A 56 -1.51 30.57 3.83
N VAL A 57 -2.29 29.74 4.52
CA VAL A 57 -3.59 29.26 4.03
C VAL A 57 -4.67 30.36 3.99
N ASP A 58 -4.47 31.51 4.65
CA ASP A 58 -5.42 32.64 4.65
C ASP A 58 -5.84 33.11 3.26
N ARG A 59 -4.90 33.01 2.32
CA ARG A 59 -5.08 33.43 0.93
C ARG A 59 -5.67 32.33 0.04
N ALA A 60 -6.02 31.17 0.60
CA ALA A 60 -6.64 30.10 -0.15
C ALA A 60 -8.06 30.50 -0.58
N ILE A 61 -8.42 30.21 -1.83
CA ILE A 61 -9.73 30.50 -2.40
C ILE A 61 -10.34 29.20 -2.92
N ALA A 62 -11.57 28.90 -2.53
CA ALA A 62 -12.34 27.77 -3.04
C ALA A 62 -12.90 28.04 -4.43
N GLY A 63 -13.43 27.00 -5.10
CA GLY A 63 -14.01 27.13 -6.44
C GLY A 63 -15.17 28.12 -6.55
N ASP A 64 -15.86 28.40 -5.43
CA ASP A 64 -16.96 29.36 -5.35
C ASP A 64 -16.53 30.78 -4.90
N GLY A 65 -15.22 31.03 -4.79
CA GLY A 65 -14.67 32.32 -4.37
C GLY A 65 -14.54 32.51 -2.86
N THR A 66 -15.02 31.57 -2.04
CA THR A 66 -14.88 31.64 -0.58
C THR A 66 -13.40 31.62 -0.19
N ARG A 67 -12.96 32.56 0.65
CA ARG A 67 -11.61 32.56 1.23
C ARG A 67 -11.57 31.67 2.46
N TYR A 68 -10.47 30.95 2.67
CA TYR A 68 -10.29 30.13 3.87
C TYR A 68 -10.43 30.95 5.16
N ALA A 69 -9.83 32.14 5.22
CA ALA A 69 -9.92 33.03 6.37
C ALA A 69 -11.36 33.55 6.66
N ALA A 70 -12.29 33.39 5.71
CA ALA A 70 -13.70 33.75 5.90
C ALA A 70 -14.56 32.58 6.42
N LEU A 71 -13.99 31.38 6.58
CA LEU A 71 -14.71 30.26 7.18
C LEU A 71 -14.99 30.56 8.67
N PRO A 72 -16.21 30.28 9.18
CA PRO A 72 -16.56 30.52 10.58
C PRO A 72 -15.62 29.82 11.59
N ASN A 73 -14.99 28.74 11.16
CA ASN A 73 -14.11 27.89 11.95
C ASN A 73 -12.68 27.82 11.40
N ALA A 74 -12.26 28.82 10.60
CA ALA A 74 -10.86 28.92 10.19
C ALA A 74 -9.94 28.79 11.42
N TYR A 75 -8.94 27.91 11.34
CA TYR A 75 -7.98 27.61 12.42
C TYR A 75 -8.57 27.08 13.74
N ALA A 76 -9.85 26.68 13.80
CA ALA A 76 -10.42 26.17 15.05
C ALA A 76 -9.69 24.92 15.57
N TYR A 77 -9.18 24.08 14.67
CA TYR A 77 -8.39 22.89 14.98
C TYR A 77 -7.13 23.16 15.82
N GLU A 78 -6.56 24.38 15.77
CA GLU A 78 -5.35 24.75 16.51
C GLU A 78 -5.61 24.92 18.01
N LYS A 79 -6.83 25.34 18.36
CA LYS A 79 -7.24 25.55 19.76
C LYS A 79 -7.72 24.27 20.39
N LYS A 80 -8.48 23.46 19.65
CA LYS A 80 -9.07 22.21 20.14
C LYS A 80 -9.23 21.21 19.01
N ALA A 81 -8.80 19.98 19.29
CA ALA A 81 -9.14 18.84 18.46
C ALA A 81 -10.57 18.37 18.77
N ASP A 82 -11.48 18.47 17.80
CA ASP A 82 -12.80 17.85 17.88
C ASP A 82 -12.74 16.43 17.28
N PRO A 83 -13.00 15.37 18.06
CA PRO A 83 -13.06 14.00 17.55
C PRO A 83 -14.08 13.80 16.43
N ILE A 84 -15.20 14.55 16.41
CA ILE A 84 -16.23 14.47 15.37
C ILE A 84 -15.70 14.96 14.02
N CYS A 85 -14.78 15.91 14.06
CA CYS A 85 -14.14 16.47 12.86
C CYS A 85 -12.97 15.66 12.31
N ARG A 86 -12.59 14.58 13.00
CA ARG A 86 -11.47 13.74 12.57
C ARG A 86 -12.02 12.54 11.81
N PRO A 87 -11.65 12.37 10.52
CA PRO A 87 -11.94 11.14 9.82
C PRO A 87 -11.35 9.95 10.59
N ALA A 88 -12.07 8.84 10.61
CA ALA A 88 -11.55 7.60 11.19
C ALA A 88 -10.21 7.24 10.56
N ILE A 89 -9.27 6.67 11.31
CA ILE A 89 -8.04 6.13 10.72
C ILE A 89 -8.42 4.93 9.85
N ALA A 90 -7.76 4.74 8.71
CA ALA A 90 -8.03 3.60 7.83
C ALA A 90 -7.73 2.31 8.56
N GLY A 91 -8.68 1.38 8.56
CA GLY A 91 -8.45 0.03 9.05
C GLY A 91 -7.46 -0.73 8.17
N ALA A 92 -6.87 -1.79 8.70
CA ALA A 92 -6.04 -2.68 7.89
C ALA A 92 -6.85 -3.24 6.70
N GLY A 93 -6.34 -3.05 5.48
CA GLY A 93 -7.02 -3.46 4.23
C GLY A 93 -8.06 -2.46 3.70
N GLU A 94 -8.38 -1.40 4.43
CA GLU A 94 -9.28 -0.34 3.94
C GLU A 94 -8.57 0.52 2.88
N ARG A 95 -9.19 0.65 1.71
CA ARG A 95 -8.65 1.47 0.61
C ARG A 95 -9.57 2.63 0.29
N ARG A 96 -9.29 3.78 0.91
CA ARG A 96 -10.04 5.03 0.67
C ARG A 96 -9.77 5.63 -0.69
N VAL A 97 -8.54 5.47 -1.18
CA VAL A 97 -8.08 6.04 -2.45
C VAL A 97 -7.46 4.92 -3.27
N SER A 98 -7.92 4.78 -4.52
CA SER A 98 -7.25 3.92 -5.50
C SER A 98 -5.97 4.59 -5.97
N LEU A 99 -4.88 3.84 -6.14
CA LEU A 99 -3.63 4.37 -6.70
C LEU A 99 -3.84 5.03 -8.05
N LEU A 100 -4.68 4.43 -8.90
CA LEU A 100 -5.01 4.94 -10.23
C LEU A 100 -5.71 6.31 -10.17
N ARG A 101 -6.25 6.66 -8.99
CA ARG A 101 -6.91 7.93 -8.71
C ARG A 101 -6.09 8.84 -7.79
N GLY A 102 -4.89 8.43 -7.42
CA GLY A 102 -4.00 9.19 -6.53
C GLY A 102 -3.23 10.27 -7.28
N ILE A 103 -3.89 11.34 -7.69
CA ILE A 103 -3.31 12.43 -8.50
C ILE A 103 -2.08 13.14 -7.87
N THR A 104 -1.76 12.84 -6.62
CA THR A 104 -0.56 13.37 -5.95
C THR A 104 0.73 12.71 -6.43
N LEU A 105 0.64 11.57 -7.13
CA LEU A 105 1.81 10.82 -7.59
C LEU A 105 2.62 11.62 -8.61
N ARG A 106 3.93 11.60 -8.40
CA ARG A 106 4.92 12.21 -9.28
C ARG A 106 5.86 11.14 -9.82
N PRO A 107 6.38 11.31 -11.06
CA PRO A 107 7.32 10.36 -11.62
C PRO A 107 8.49 10.08 -10.66
N GLY A 108 8.67 8.82 -10.29
CA GLY A 108 9.63 8.35 -9.29
C GLY A 108 9.02 7.93 -7.94
N ASP A 109 7.77 8.31 -7.66
CA ASP A 109 7.07 7.87 -6.45
C ASP A 109 6.86 6.35 -6.50
N SER A 110 7.22 5.67 -5.41
CA SER A 110 7.07 4.21 -5.27
C SER A 110 6.00 3.88 -4.24
N ILE A 111 5.07 3.01 -4.61
CA ILE A 111 3.90 2.65 -3.81
C ILE A 111 3.90 1.14 -3.52
N VAL A 112 3.57 0.78 -2.28
CA VAL A 112 3.49 -0.63 -1.85
C VAL A 112 2.03 -1.05 -1.82
N LEU A 113 1.67 -2.03 -2.65
CA LEU A 113 0.36 -2.70 -2.56
C LEU A 113 0.51 -4.21 -2.61
N ASP A 114 -0.21 -4.89 -1.72
CA ASP A 114 -0.37 -6.35 -1.79
C ASP A 114 0.99 -7.10 -1.89
N GLY A 115 2.00 -6.59 -1.18
CA GLY A 115 3.35 -7.14 -1.17
C GLY A 115 4.17 -6.86 -2.44
N LYS A 116 3.71 -5.97 -3.31
CA LYS A 116 4.43 -5.51 -4.51
C LYS A 116 4.77 -4.03 -4.38
N VAL A 117 5.89 -3.62 -4.98
CA VAL A 117 6.21 -2.20 -5.15
C VAL A 117 6.10 -1.84 -6.63
N ALA A 118 5.27 -0.85 -6.91
CA ALA A 118 5.16 -0.24 -8.23
C ALA A 118 5.70 1.19 -8.16
N THR A 119 6.45 1.62 -9.17
CA THR A 119 6.97 2.99 -9.28
C THR A 119 6.22 3.71 -10.39
N PHE A 120 5.67 4.87 -10.09
CA PHE A 120 4.98 5.71 -11.06
C PHE A 120 6.00 6.35 -12.01
N THR A 121 5.82 6.15 -13.31
CA THR A 121 6.76 6.60 -14.34
C THR A 121 6.35 7.95 -14.95
N GLY A 122 5.08 8.31 -14.76
CA GLY A 122 4.41 9.48 -15.30
C GLY A 122 3.25 9.08 -16.21
N ALA A 123 2.28 9.97 -16.33
CA ALA A 123 1.11 9.79 -17.18
C ALA A 123 0.85 11.04 -18.03
N SER A 124 0.24 10.85 -19.20
CA SER A 124 -0.19 11.96 -20.07
C SER A 124 -1.57 12.52 -19.69
N ALA A 125 -2.37 11.74 -18.95
CA ALA A 125 -3.71 12.10 -18.51
C ALA A 125 -4.06 11.45 -17.15
N PHE A 126 -5.17 11.89 -16.57
CA PHE A 126 -5.77 11.32 -15.35
C PHE A 126 -7.17 10.79 -15.70
N PRO A 127 -7.65 9.67 -15.12
CA PRO A 127 -6.99 8.78 -14.14
C PRO A 127 -5.76 8.06 -14.72
N TYR A 128 -4.90 7.55 -13.83
CA TYR A 128 -3.74 6.77 -14.25
C TYR A 128 -4.14 5.36 -14.63
N GLU A 129 -3.35 4.77 -15.52
CA GLU A 129 -3.51 3.42 -16.02
C GLU A 129 -2.40 2.51 -15.48
N ALA A 130 -2.58 1.19 -15.56
CA ALA A 130 -1.58 0.23 -15.11
C ALA A 130 -0.22 0.41 -15.83
N GLY A 131 -0.23 0.90 -17.08
CA GLY A 131 0.98 1.19 -17.86
C GLY A 131 1.78 2.40 -17.39
N ASP A 132 1.22 3.26 -16.54
CA ASP A 132 1.94 4.40 -15.96
C ASP A 132 2.81 3.98 -14.75
N PHE A 133 2.86 2.68 -14.47
CA PHE A 133 3.60 2.09 -13.36
C PHE A 133 4.51 0.97 -13.85
N GLU A 134 5.67 0.83 -13.20
CA GLU A 134 6.63 -0.24 -13.47
C GLU A 134 7.11 -0.89 -12.17
N ASP A 135 7.68 -2.09 -12.24
CA ASP A 135 8.37 -2.69 -11.08
C ASP A 135 9.55 -1.79 -10.67
N PHE A 136 9.66 -1.48 -9.37
CA PHE A 136 10.67 -0.56 -8.86
C PHE A 136 12.12 -0.96 -9.22
N ARG A 137 12.39 -2.26 -9.43
CA ARG A 137 13.72 -2.76 -9.83
C ARG A 137 14.06 -2.34 -11.26
N GLN A 138 13.04 -2.27 -12.13
CA GLN A 138 13.19 -1.86 -13.53
C GLN A 138 13.16 -0.33 -13.66
N ALA A 139 12.69 0.38 -12.63
CA ALA A 139 12.44 1.79 -12.75
C ALA A 139 13.67 2.63 -13.08
N GLY A 140 13.69 3.25 -14.26
CA GLY A 140 14.83 4.02 -14.76
C GLY A 140 15.07 5.30 -13.95
N ARG A 141 14.02 5.83 -13.30
CA ARG A 141 14.09 7.03 -12.45
C ARG A 141 14.68 6.77 -11.05
N LEU A 142 14.85 5.50 -10.66
CA LEU A 142 15.41 5.12 -9.37
C LEU A 142 16.88 4.73 -9.50
N GLY A 143 17.73 5.32 -8.67
CA GLY A 143 19.12 4.89 -8.52
C GLY A 143 19.21 3.51 -7.86
N SER A 144 20.33 2.80 -8.07
CA SER A 144 20.57 1.47 -7.49
C SER A 144 20.47 1.46 -5.95
N ALA A 145 20.97 2.50 -5.29
CA ALA A 145 20.85 2.67 -3.84
C ALA A 145 19.40 2.75 -3.37
N THR A 146 18.56 3.54 -4.06
CA THR A 146 17.14 3.68 -3.75
C THR A 146 16.39 2.37 -3.98
N LYS A 147 16.66 1.66 -5.08
CA LYS A 147 16.08 0.34 -5.35
C LYS A 147 16.42 -0.63 -4.22
N ARG A 148 17.68 -0.69 -3.80
CA ARG A 148 18.12 -1.54 -2.69
C ARG A 148 17.41 -1.20 -1.38
N MET A 149 17.32 0.08 -1.04
CA MET A 149 16.62 0.54 0.16
C MET A 149 15.14 0.15 0.16
N ILE A 150 14.46 0.29 -0.98
CA ILE A 150 13.05 -0.13 -1.14
C ILE A 150 12.93 -1.63 -0.89
N ASP A 151 13.78 -2.43 -1.51
CA ASP A 151 13.73 -3.89 -1.38
C ASP A 151 14.03 -4.36 0.05
N GLU A 152 14.99 -3.73 0.73
CA GLU A 152 15.31 -3.99 2.13
C GLU A 152 14.17 -3.60 3.08
N THR A 153 13.47 -2.50 2.80
CA THR A 153 12.36 -2.00 3.63
C THR A 153 11.11 -2.85 3.48
N VAL A 154 10.77 -3.25 2.26
CA VAL A 154 9.54 -3.99 1.96
C VAL A 154 9.75 -5.50 2.03
N GLY A 155 10.97 -5.97 1.79
CA GLY A 155 11.34 -7.39 1.87
C GLY A 155 10.85 -8.25 0.70
N ILE A 156 10.53 -7.65 -0.46
CA ILE A 156 9.89 -8.35 -1.58
C ILE A 156 10.79 -9.47 -2.11
N SER A 157 12.06 -9.18 -2.42
CA SER A 157 12.96 -10.22 -2.96
C SER A 157 13.14 -11.38 -1.99
N GLN A 158 13.16 -11.12 -0.68
CA GLN A 158 13.26 -12.17 0.33
C GLN A 158 11.99 -13.03 0.39
N ALA A 159 10.82 -12.40 0.34
CA ALA A 159 9.53 -13.09 0.30
C ALA A 159 9.39 -13.97 -0.94
N GLU A 160 9.76 -13.46 -2.12
CA GLU A 160 9.75 -14.19 -3.39
C GLU A 160 10.71 -15.39 -3.36
N ALA A 161 11.93 -15.20 -2.83
CA ALA A 161 12.91 -16.28 -2.67
C ALA A 161 12.38 -17.40 -1.75
N ARG A 162 11.78 -17.04 -0.61
CA ARG A 162 11.18 -18.01 0.32
C ARG A 162 10.02 -18.77 -0.31
N GLN A 163 9.16 -18.10 -1.07
CA GLN A 163 8.07 -18.75 -1.81
C GLN A 163 8.58 -19.71 -2.89
N LYS A 164 9.66 -19.34 -3.60
CA LYS A 164 10.29 -20.21 -4.59
C LYS A 164 10.85 -21.48 -3.95
N LEU A 165 11.57 -21.35 -2.84
CA LEU A 165 12.10 -22.48 -2.08
C LEU A 165 10.98 -23.40 -1.57
N LEU A 166 9.88 -22.82 -1.06
CA LEU A 166 8.71 -23.59 -0.64
C LEU A 166 8.06 -24.35 -1.81
N ARG A 167 7.88 -23.70 -2.97
CA ARG A 167 7.33 -24.38 -4.16
C ARG A 167 8.21 -25.55 -4.59
N GLN A 168 9.52 -25.36 -4.60
CA GLN A 168 10.48 -26.41 -4.95
C GLN A 168 10.41 -27.59 -3.97
N SER A 169 10.30 -27.34 -2.66
CA SER A 169 10.22 -28.41 -1.66
C SER A 169 8.91 -29.19 -1.73
N LEU A 170 7.80 -28.56 -2.10
CA LEU A 170 6.52 -29.23 -2.35
C LEU A 170 6.60 -30.16 -3.57
N GLN A 171 7.20 -29.71 -4.67
CA GLN A 171 7.37 -30.53 -5.89
C GLN A 171 8.27 -31.75 -5.66
N VAL A 172 9.32 -31.63 -4.85
CA VAL A 172 10.20 -32.76 -4.51
C VAL A 172 9.46 -33.86 -3.73
N ARG A 173 8.43 -33.51 -2.95
CA ARG A 173 7.62 -34.49 -2.20
C ARG A 173 6.59 -35.24 -3.05
N GLU A 174 6.21 -34.70 -4.20
CA GLU A 174 5.25 -35.31 -5.14
C GLU A 174 5.90 -36.22 -6.18
N ALA A 175 7.23 -36.23 -6.29
CA ALA A 175 7.90 -37.25 -7.09
C ALA A 175 7.49 -38.64 -6.56
N PRO A 176 6.89 -39.52 -7.38
CA PRO A 176 6.37 -40.80 -6.90
C PRO A 176 7.55 -41.55 -6.29
N ARG A 177 7.48 -41.78 -4.98
CA ARG A 177 8.31 -42.82 -4.37
C ARG A 177 7.86 -44.10 -5.04
N GLU A 178 8.68 -44.62 -5.97
CA GLU A 178 8.59 -46.04 -6.31
C GLU A 178 8.65 -46.77 -4.97
N LEU A 179 7.52 -47.35 -4.59
CA LEU A 179 7.43 -48.29 -3.50
C LEU A 179 8.34 -49.45 -3.92
N ALA A 180 9.61 -49.38 -3.53
CA ALA A 180 10.56 -50.47 -3.74
C ALA A 180 9.87 -51.73 -3.22
N SER A 181 9.63 -52.67 -4.14
CA SER A 181 9.02 -53.95 -3.80
C SER A 181 9.86 -54.57 -2.71
N VAL A 182 9.30 -54.69 -1.51
CA VAL A 182 9.93 -55.44 -0.43
C VAL A 182 10.02 -56.87 -0.94
N ALA A 183 11.23 -57.28 -1.30
CA ALA A 183 11.50 -58.62 -1.81
C ALA A 183 10.93 -59.65 -0.82
N GLU A 184 10.14 -60.58 -1.34
CA GLU A 184 9.75 -61.79 -0.63
C GLU A 184 11.01 -62.58 -0.28
N LEU A 185 11.59 -62.32 0.89
CA LEU A 185 12.48 -63.24 1.57
C LEU A 185 11.64 -64.41 2.06
N ARG A 186 11.33 -65.33 1.15
CA ARG A 186 10.75 -66.64 1.47
C ARG A 186 11.85 -67.53 2.04
N GLY A 187 12.32 -67.17 3.24
CA GLY A 187 13.10 -68.05 4.10
C GLY A 187 12.15 -69.01 4.81
N MET A 188 12.34 -70.31 4.57
CA MET A 188 11.58 -71.40 5.18
C MET A 188 11.54 -71.28 6.71
N LEU A 189 10.34 -71.24 7.28
CA LEU A 189 10.12 -71.42 8.71
C LEU A 189 9.80 -72.89 8.96
N ASP A 190 10.82 -73.65 9.38
CA ASP A 190 10.61 -74.91 10.09
C ASP A 190 9.81 -74.62 11.37
N SER A 191 8.72 -75.35 11.52
CA SER A 191 7.83 -75.28 12.68
C SER A 191 8.43 -76.09 13.81
N ASP A 192 9.27 -75.47 14.65
CA ASP A 192 9.34 -75.77 16.09
C ASP A 192 10.41 -74.93 16.79
N THR A 193 10.06 -73.73 17.25
CA THR A 193 10.63 -73.19 18.50
C THR A 193 9.71 -72.10 19.06
N ARG A 194 9.04 -72.38 20.17
CA ARG A 194 8.37 -71.35 20.99
C ARG A 194 9.43 -70.58 21.77
N MET A 195 9.56 -69.27 21.53
CA MET A 195 10.24 -68.37 22.47
C MET A 195 9.37 -67.15 22.76
N ALA A 196 8.99 -67.03 24.04
CA ALA A 196 8.25 -65.91 24.59
C ALA A 196 9.10 -64.63 24.59
N VAL A 197 8.49 -63.50 24.20
CA VAL A 197 9.12 -62.17 24.27
C VAL A 197 8.41 -61.34 25.33
N PRO A 198 9.09 -60.86 26.38
CA PRO A 198 8.48 -59.96 27.36
C PRO A 198 8.35 -58.54 26.79
N LEU A 199 7.17 -57.94 26.94
CA LEU A 199 6.91 -56.54 26.65
C LEU A 199 7.62 -55.66 27.70
N ARG A 200 8.52 -54.77 27.26
CA ARG A 200 9.00 -53.66 28.08
C ARG A 200 8.47 -52.35 27.50
N GLU A 201 7.58 -51.71 28.24
CA GLU A 201 7.22 -50.30 28.06
C GLU A 201 8.38 -49.43 28.58
N THR A 202 8.82 -48.47 27.77
CA THR A 202 9.74 -47.41 28.21
C THR A 202 9.04 -46.07 28.04
N ILE A 203 8.62 -45.49 29.17
CA ILE A 203 8.23 -44.09 29.28
C ILE A 203 9.52 -43.26 29.43
N LEU A 204 9.67 -42.21 28.64
CA LEU A 204 10.71 -41.18 28.83
C LEU A 204 10.03 -39.85 29.17
N ARG A 205 10.49 -39.25 30.26
CA ARG A 205 10.15 -37.91 30.76
C ARG A 205 10.77 -36.81 29.91
#